data_AF-A0A1E7II55-F1
#
_entry.id   AF-A0A1E7II55-F1
#
_cell.length_a   1.000
_cell.length_b   1.000
_cell.length_c   1.000
_cell.angle_alpha   90.00
_cell.angle_beta   90.00
_cell.angle_gamma   90.00
#
_symmetry.space_group_name_H-M   'P 1'
#
loop_
_entity.id
_entity.type
_entity.pdbx_description
1 polymer ?
#
loop_
_entity_poly.entity_id
_entity_poly.type
_entity_poly.pdbx_seq_one_letter_code
_entity_poly.pdbx_strand_id
1 'polypeptide(L)'
;MDKDININFFKPVGDFMKKDVAMKKKIIIVWFVSVFGFLLLLKLVADPNDVVQLTLSTGEVITQVTGKSFLTETSFLGFPFHYWYSSQFLIALFIFLCYVYCKFIDKLESEHESK
;
A
#
# COMPACT_ATOMS: atom_id res chain seq x y z
N MET A 1 -15.06 24.99 37.05
CA MET A 1 -14.98 25.64 35.72
C MET A 1 -14.58 24.57 34.74
N ASP A 2 -15.57 23.84 34.22
CA ASP A 2 -15.36 22.83 33.18
C ASP A 2 -14.76 23.54 31.97
N LYS A 3 -13.52 23.21 31.64
CA LYS A 3 -12.91 23.62 30.38
C LYS A 3 -13.62 22.82 29.30
N ASP A 4 -14.41 23.48 28.47
CA ASP A 4 -14.95 22.89 27.25
C ASP A 4 -13.78 22.42 26.37
N ILE A 5 -13.46 21.13 26.44
CA ILE A 5 -12.44 20.52 25.60
C ILE A 5 -13.06 20.38 24.21
N ASN A 6 -12.69 21.27 23.29
CA ASN A 6 -13.06 21.14 21.89
C ASN A 6 -12.27 19.97 21.26
N ILE A 7 -12.80 18.75 21.39
CA ILE A 7 -12.21 17.54 20.82
C ILE A 7 -12.55 17.50 19.33
N ASN A 8 -11.59 17.91 18.51
CA ASN A 8 -11.76 17.91 17.06
C ASN A 8 -11.04 16.70 16.45
N PHE A 9 -11.77 15.60 16.22
CA PHE A 9 -11.24 14.32 15.73
C PHE A 9 -10.45 14.43 14.41
N PHE A 10 -10.84 15.38 13.55
CA PHE A 10 -10.24 15.55 12.22
C PHE A 10 -9.19 16.67 12.17
N LYS A 11 -8.98 17.40 13.27
CA LYS A 11 -8.05 18.54 13.32
C LYS A 11 -7.21 18.47 14.60
N PRO A 12 -6.07 17.74 14.58
CA PRO A 12 -5.23 17.59 15.77
C PRO A 12 -4.70 18.95 16.23
N VAL A 13 -4.85 19.21 17.52
CA VAL A 13 -4.35 20.39 18.23
C VAL A 13 -3.09 20.01 19.00
N GLY A 14 -2.03 20.83 18.94
CA GLY A 14 -0.73 20.54 19.54
C GLY A 14 0.33 20.08 18.53
N ASP A 15 1.58 20.52 18.73
CA ASP A 15 2.68 20.27 17.80
C ASP A 15 3.10 18.79 17.77
N PHE A 16 3.01 18.09 18.90
CA PHE A 16 3.24 16.65 19.00
C PHE A 16 2.24 15.86 18.14
N MET A 17 0.93 16.09 18.36
CA MET A 17 -0.14 15.39 17.65
C MET A 17 -0.13 15.66 16.14
N LYS A 18 0.20 16.89 15.72
CA LYS A 18 0.34 17.22 14.28
C LYS A 18 1.47 16.44 13.61
N LYS A 19 2.63 16.33 14.26
CA LYS A 19 3.79 15.58 13.73
C LYS A 19 3.49 14.09 13.64
N ASP A 20 2.86 13.52 14.67
CA ASP A 20 2.44 12.12 14.72
C ASP A 20 1.46 11.78 13.57
N VAL A 21 0.35 12.51 13.45
CA VAL A 21 -0.65 12.30 12.39
C VAL A 21 -0.05 12.49 10.99
N ALA A 22 0.86 13.45 10.83
CA ALA A 22 1.54 13.66 9.55
C ALA A 22 2.41 12.45 9.16
N MET A 23 3.08 11.79 10.11
CA MET A 23 3.87 10.60 9.83
C MET A 23 2.98 9.40 9.50
N LYS A 24 1.92 9.16 10.27
CA LYS A 24 0.91 8.12 9.98
C LYS A 24 0.36 8.26 8.57
N LYS A 25 0.00 9.50 8.18
CA LYS A 25 -0.50 9.80 6.83
C LYS A 25 0.53 9.44 5.74
N LYS A 26 1.81 9.77 5.93
CA LYS A 26 2.88 9.42 4.98
C LYS A 26 3.02 7.90 4.84
N ILE A 27 2.99 7.16 5.95
CA ILE A 27 3.10 5.70 5.96
C ILE A 27 1.95 5.04 5.20
N ILE A 28 0.72 5.48 5.47
CA ILE A 28 -0.47 4.97 4.76
C ILE A 28 -0.38 5.28 3.27
N ILE A 29 0.10 6.46 2.87
CA ILE A 29 0.31 6.80 1.46
C ILE A 29 1.34 5.88 0.82
N VAL A 30 2.49 5.64 1.46
CA VAL A 30 3.53 4.75 0.92
C VAL A 30 3.00 3.32 0.77
N TRP A 31 2.28 2.81 1.76
CA TRP A 31 1.66 1.49 1.69
C TRP A 31 0.61 1.43 0.57
N PHE A 32 -0.29 2.41 0.49
CA PHE A 32 -1.31 2.50 -0.55
C PHE A 32 -0.70 2.53 -1.95
N VAL A 33 0.30 3.37 -2.17
CA VAL A 33 1.02 3.43 -3.46
C VAL A 33 1.71 2.10 -3.76
N SER A 34 2.25 1.40 -2.77
CA SER A 34 2.90 0.10 -2.99
C SER A 34 1.89 -1.00 -3.38
N VAL A 35 0.68 -0.97 -2.82
CA VAL A 35 -0.40 -1.91 -3.13
C VAL A 35 -1.02 -1.59 -4.50
N PHE A 36 -1.54 -0.38 -4.66
CA PHE A 36 -2.30 0.01 -5.85
C PHE A 36 -1.39 0.38 -7.03
N GLY A 37 -0.21 0.92 -6.78
CA GLY A 37 0.77 1.22 -7.81
C GLY A 37 1.24 -0.05 -8.52
N PHE A 38 1.40 -1.16 -7.79
CA PHE A 38 1.74 -2.43 -8.42
C PHE A 38 0.59 -3.00 -9.26
N LEU A 39 -0.65 -2.93 -8.76
CA LEU A 39 -1.85 -3.32 -9.53
C LEU A 39 -1.99 -2.50 -10.82
N LEU A 40 -1.76 -1.18 -10.73
CA LEU A 40 -1.79 -0.28 -11.87
C LEU A 40 -0.67 -0.59 -12.87
N LEU A 41 0.53 -0.87 -12.36
CA LEU A 41 1.68 -1.21 -13.18
C LEU A 41 1.45 -2.51 -13.96
N LEU A 42 0.90 -3.55 -13.32
CA LEU A 42 0.50 -4.78 -14.00
C LEU A 42 -0.49 -4.51 -15.14
N LYS A 43 -1.46 -3.61 -14.93
CA LYS A 43 -2.42 -3.25 -15.96
C LYS A 43 -1.79 -2.46 -17.12
N LEU A 44 -0.82 -1.59 -16.84
CA LEU A 44 -0.14 -0.79 -17.87
C LEU A 44 0.84 -1.61 -18.71
N VAL A 45 1.46 -2.63 -18.12
CA VAL A 45 2.52 -3.43 -18.75
C VAL A 45 1.95 -4.72 -19.37
N ALA A 46 0.66 -5.00 -19.18
CA ALA A 46 -0.04 -6.09 -19.86
C ALA A 46 -0.02 -5.91 -21.38
N ASP A 47 0.35 -6.96 -22.11
CA ASP A 47 0.35 -6.93 -23.58
C ASP A 47 -1.09 -6.93 -24.12
N PRO A 48 -1.50 -5.92 -24.92
CA PRO A 48 -2.86 -5.82 -25.44
C PRO A 48 -3.12 -6.81 -26.59
N ASN A 49 -2.06 -7.38 -27.17
CA ASN A 49 -2.15 -8.24 -28.36
C ASN A 49 -2.36 -9.72 -28.00
N ASP A 50 -2.12 -10.12 -26.75
CA ASP A 50 -2.35 -11.47 -26.27
C ASP A 50 -3.79 -11.59 -25.74
N VAL A 51 -4.65 -12.23 -26.53
CA VAL A 51 -6.07 -12.40 -26.24
C VAL A 51 -6.45 -13.87 -26.15
N VAL A 52 -7.25 -14.19 -25.14
CA VAL A 52 -7.85 -15.50 -24.93
C VAL A 52 -9.35 -15.38 -25.14
N GLN A 53 -9.91 -16.32 -25.92
CA GLN A 53 -11.34 -16.45 -26.09
C GLN A 53 -11.90 -17.34 -24.99
N LEU A 54 -12.82 -16.80 -24.19
CA LEU A 54 -13.52 -17.54 -23.15
C LEU A 54 -14.97 -17.74 -23.60
N THR A 55 -15.40 -19.00 -23.68
CA THR A 55 -16.80 -19.34 -23.91
C THR A 55 -17.51 -19.40 -22.57
N LEU A 56 -18.48 -18.50 -22.35
CA LEU A 56 -19.31 -18.52 -21.15
C LEU A 56 -20.26 -19.72 -21.18
N SER A 57 -20.75 -20.09 -19.99
CA SER A 57 -21.80 -21.10 -19.83
C SER A 57 -23.10 -20.76 -20.57
N THR A 58 -23.33 -19.48 -20.88
CA THR A 58 -24.43 -18.97 -21.72
C THR A 58 -24.20 -19.14 -23.22
N GLY A 59 -23.05 -19.65 -23.66
CA GLY A 59 -22.69 -19.84 -25.07
C GLY A 59 -22.12 -18.59 -25.76
N GLU A 60 -21.98 -17.48 -25.04
CA GLU A 60 -21.35 -16.25 -25.54
C GLU A 60 -19.82 -16.36 -25.50
N VAL A 61 -19.15 -15.97 -26.59
CA VAL A 61 -17.68 -15.97 -26.68
C VAL A 61 -17.18 -14.55 -26.46
N ILE A 62 -16.48 -14.31 -25.35
CA ILE A 62 -15.83 -13.03 -25.08
C ILE A 62 -14.33 -13.14 -25.32
N THR A 63 -13.77 -12.09 -25.93
CA THR A 63 -12.32 -11.96 -26.15
C THR A 63 -11.75 -11.11 -25.03
N GLN A 64 -10.94 -11.72 -24.16
CA GLN A 64 -10.31 -11.03 -23.03
C GLN A 64 -8.79 -11.01 -23.22
N VAL A 65 -8.16 -9.89 -22.86
CA VAL A 65 -6.69 -9.84 -22.75
C VAL A 65 -6.21 -10.81 -21.68
N THR A 66 -5.19 -11.61 -22.00
CA THR A 66 -4.63 -12.63 -21.11
C THR A 66 -3.99 -12.02 -19.85
N GLY A 67 -3.57 -10.75 -19.90
CA GLY A 67 -2.85 -10.09 -18.81
C GLY A 67 -1.39 -10.56 -18.67
N LYS A 68 -0.88 -11.19 -19.74
CA LYS A 68 0.49 -11.66 -19.83
C LYS A 68 1.43 -10.47 -19.99
N SER A 69 2.54 -10.51 -19.28
CA SER A 69 3.53 -9.44 -19.25
C SER A 69 4.85 -9.93 -18.67
N PHE A 70 5.93 -9.19 -18.92
CA PHE A 70 7.25 -9.45 -18.35
C PHE A 70 7.22 -9.65 -16.82
N LEU A 71 6.40 -8.87 -16.10
CA LEU A 71 6.29 -8.95 -14.63
C LEU A 71 5.46 -10.14 -14.13
N THR A 72 4.60 -10.69 -14.97
CA THR A 72 3.84 -11.90 -14.67
C THR A 72 4.58 -13.16 -15.11
N GLU A 73 5.42 -13.08 -16.14
CA GLU A 73 6.26 -14.19 -16.62
C GLU A 73 7.56 -14.38 -15.84
N THR A 74 8.14 -13.30 -15.33
CA THR A 74 9.38 -13.39 -14.54
C THR A 74 9.12 -14.22 -13.30
N SER A 75 9.90 -15.29 -13.12
CA SER A 75 9.80 -16.17 -11.96
C SER A 75 10.92 -15.86 -10.97
N PHE A 76 10.57 -15.69 -9.70
CA PHE A 76 11.50 -15.50 -8.60
C PHE A 76 11.39 -16.70 -7.66
N LEU A 77 12.50 -17.38 -7.38
CA LEU A 77 12.56 -18.55 -6.48
C LEU A 77 11.56 -19.68 -6.82
N GLY A 78 11.23 -19.83 -8.11
CA GLY A 78 10.35 -20.90 -8.61
C GLY A 78 8.86 -20.55 -8.68
N PHE A 79 8.47 -19.30 -8.41
CA PHE A 79 7.08 -18.84 -8.52
C PHE A 79 6.99 -17.48 -9.23
N PRO A 80 5.82 -17.12 -9.80
CA PRO A 80 5.69 -15.88 -10.54
C PRO A 80 5.94 -14.65 -9.65
N PHE A 81 6.68 -13.67 -10.17
CA PHE A 81 7.16 -12.51 -9.43
C PHE A 81 6.04 -11.69 -8.78
N HIS A 82 4.91 -11.51 -9.45
CA HIS A 82 3.75 -10.79 -8.91
C HIS A 82 3.16 -11.45 -7.65
N TYR A 83 3.19 -12.78 -7.53
CA TYR A 83 2.82 -13.48 -6.30
C TYR A 83 3.84 -13.22 -5.18
N TRP A 84 5.14 -13.16 -5.50
CA TRP A 84 6.16 -12.81 -4.52
C TRP A 84 6.00 -11.41 -3.96
N TYR A 85 5.81 -10.46 -4.86
CA TYR A 85 5.67 -9.06 -4.50
C TYR A 85 4.48 -8.86 -3.56
N SER A 86 3.32 -9.41 -3.92
CA SER A 86 2.10 -9.31 -3.11
C SER A 86 2.18 -10.06 -1.79
N SER A 87 2.81 -11.23 -1.76
CA SER A 87 2.78 -12.11 -0.58
C SER A 87 3.90 -11.86 0.42
N GLN A 88 5.11 -11.55 -0.04
CA GLN A 88 6.29 -11.45 0.84
C GLN A 88 6.74 -10.00 0.96
N PHE A 89 6.96 -9.32 -0.17
CA PHE A 89 7.49 -7.96 -0.16
C PHE A 89 6.53 -6.97 0.50
N LEU A 90 5.23 -7.00 0.18
CA LEU A 90 4.24 -6.11 0.78
C LEU A 90 4.14 -6.26 2.31
N ILE A 91 4.22 -7.50 2.82
CA ILE A 91 4.19 -7.78 4.25
C ILE A 91 5.47 -7.26 4.91
N ALA A 92 6.63 -7.57 4.33
CA ALA A 92 7.92 -7.10 4.83
C ALA A 92 7.99 -5.55 4.84
N LEU A 93 7.51 -4.90 3.78
CA LEU A 93 7.40 -3.44 3.68
C LEU A 93 6.49 -2.89 4.79
N PHE A 94 5.34 -3.51 5.03
CA PHE A 94 4.42 -3.07 6.08
C PHE A 94 5.06 -3.15 7.47
N ILE A 95 5.71 -4.27 7.79
CA ILE A 95 6.45 -4.45 9.06
C ILE A 95 7.57 -3.40 9.19
N PHE A 96 8.31 -3.16 8.11
CA PHE A 96 9.35 -2.13 8.09
C PHE A 96 8.80 -0.73 8.33
N LEU A 97 7.66 -0.38 7.72
CA LEU A 97 6.98 0.91 7.96
C LEU A 97 6.50 1.03 9.41
N CYS A 98 5.97 -0.04 10.00
CA CYS A 98 5.60 -0.07 11.42
C CYS A 98 6.83 0.14 12.33
N TYR A 99 7.95 -0.52 12.01
CA TYR A 99 9.21 -0.32 12.74
C TYR A 99 9.69 1.15 12.67
N VAL A 100 9.65 1.75 11.48
CA VAL A 100 10.01 3.17 11.28
C VAL A 100 9.08 4.08 12.10
N TYR A 101 7.79 3.77 12.16
CA TYR A 101 6.83 4.52 12.96
C TYR A 101 7.11 4.44 14.46
N CYS A 102 7.34 3.24 15.00
CA CYS A 102 7.66 3.08 16.43
C CYS A 102 8.89 3.91 16.80
N LYS A 103 9.98 3.78 16.02
CA LYS A 103 11.20 4.57 16.24
C LYS A 103 10.96 6.08 16.15
N PHE A 104 10.06 6.51 15.28
CA PHE A 104 9.70 7.92 15.14
C PHE A 104 8.91 8.44 16.35
N ILE A 105 7.98 7.63 16.88
CA ILE A 105 7.20 7.99 18.07
C ILE A 105 8.08 8.06 19.30
N ASP A 106 8.94 7.07 19.54
CA ASP A 106 9.88 7.08 20.67
C ASP A 106 10.75 8.35 20.66
N LYS A 107 11.16 8.78 19.45
CA LYS A 107 11.91 10.02 19.27
C LYS A 107 11.07 11.26 19.56
N LEU A 108 9.81 11.29 19.12
CA LEU A 108 8.92 12.43 19.41
C LEU A 108 8.58 12.53 20.88
N GLU A 109 8.40 11.41 21.56
CA GLU A 109 8.05 11.34 22.98
C GLU A 109 9.23 11.82 23.84
N SER A 110 10.45 11.34 23.58
CA SER A 110 11.65 11.83 24.26
C SER A 110 11.93 13.33 24.06
N GLU A 111 11.65 13.88 22.87
CA GLU A 111 11.76 15.34 22.62
C GLU A 111 10.68 16.13 23.39
N HIS A 112 9.51 15.54 23.62
CA HIS A 112 8.42 16.16 24.39
C HIS A 112 8.66 16.07 25.90
N GLU A 113 9.21 14.97 26.41
CA GLU A 113 9.55 14.82 27.84
C GLU A 113 10.74 15.68 28.26
N SER A 114 11.68 15.94 27.35
CA SER A 114 12.85 16.78 27.61
C SER A 114 12.55 18.28 27.65
N LYS A 115 11.32 18.72 27.34
CA LYS A 115 10.95 20.12 27.12
C LYS A 115 9.93 20.61 28.14
#